data_AF-A0A2H0NAY1-F1
#
_entry.id   AF-A0A2H0NAY1-F1
#
_cell.length_a   1.000
_cell.length_b   1.000
_cell.length_c   1.000
_cell.angle_alpha   90.00
_cell.angle_beta   90.00
_cell.angle_gamma   90.00
#
_symmetry.space_group_name_H-M   'P 1'
#
loop_
_entity.id
_entity.type
_entity.pdbx_description
1 polymer ?
#
loop_
_entity_poly.entity_id
_entity_poly.type
_entity_poly.pdbx_seq_one_letter_code
_entity_poly.pdbx_strand_id
1 'polypeptide(L)'
;MKFILFDTYISTILSSIDSKMFKNCWFDDEEKKDVSKDGDLSCALYISSVLKMFDLIKDRHVTVSGTVKDLEHNGWEKINELKKGSILVWEKKLQSNNEWHKHLGFYIGDNEAISNSWKYKVPKKHHYTYDNTRKIETIYWNSRLD
;
A
#
# COMPACT_ATOMS: atom_id res chain seq x y z
N MET A 1 -29.47 -8.90 0.16
CA MET A 1 -28.41 -7.92 0.49
C MET A 1 -27.27 -8.11 -0.50
N LYS A 2 -26.73 -7.04 -1.09
CA LYS A 2 -25.64 -7.11 -2.09
C LYS A 2 -24.40 -6.41 -1.52
N PHE A 3 -23.26 -7.08 -1.57
CA PHE A 3 -21.99 -6.47 -1.19
C PHE A 3 -21.55 -5.44 -2.24
N ILE A 4 -21.21 -4.22 -1.81
CA ILE A 4 -20.71 -3.15 -2.68
C ILE A 4 -19.20 -3.05 -2.48
N LEU A 5 -18.44 -3.67 -3.39
CA LEU A 5 -17.00 -3.84 -3.25
C LEU A 5 -16.26 -2.51 -3.20
N PHE A 6 -16.48 -1.62 -4.18
CA PHE A 6 -15.74 -0.36 -4.28
C PHE A 6 -15.95 0.53 -3.05
N ASP A 7 -17.20 0.77 -2.65
CA ASP A 7 -17.51 1.63 -1.51
C ASP A 7 -16.95 1.07 -0.20
N THR A 8 -17.03 -0.25 -0.01
CA THR A 8 -16.47 -0.91 1.17
C THR A 8 -14.94 -0.84 1.16
N TYR A 9 -14.30 -1.06 0.02
CA TYR A 9 -12.85 -0.97 -0.17
C TYR A 9 -12.33 0.43 0.16
N ILE A 10 -12.93 1.47 -0.42
CA ILE A 10 -12.57 2.86 -0.14
C ILE A 10 -12.82 3.21 1.33
N SER A 11 -13.95 2.80 1.90
CA SER A 11 -14.27 3.06 3.31
C SER A 11 -13.26 2.40 4.25
N THR A 12 -12.82 1.17 3.96
CA THR A 12 -11.77 0.48 4.72
C THR A 12 -10.44 1.21 4.62
N ILE A 13 -10.04 1.68 3.44
CA ILE A 13 -8.82 2.47 3.25
C ILE A 13 -8.87 3.76 4.09
N LEU A 14 -9.97 4.51 4.01
CA LEU A 14 -10.15 5.76 4.77
C LEU A 14 -10.16 5.51 6.28
N SER A 15 -10.82 4.45 6.73
CA SER A 15 -10.91 4.09 8.15
C SER A 15 -9.61 3.51 8.70
N SER A 16 -8.63 3.18 7.84
CA SER A 16 -7.34 2.65 8.26
C SER A 16 -6.36 3.72 8.76
N ILE A 17 -6.65 5.01 8.52
CA ILE A 17 -5.80 6.12 8.97
C ILE A 17 -5.58 5.97 10.47
N ASP A 18 -4.32 6.12 10.90
CA ASP A 18 -3.87 6.00 12.30
C ASP A 18 -4.01 4.62 12.95
N SER A 19 -4.45 3.61 12.19
CA SER A 19 -4.50 2.24 12.68
C SER A 19 -3.11 1.66 12.90
N LYS A 20 -2.91 1.05 14.06
CA LYS A 20 -1.70 0.29 14.41
C LYS A 20 -1.75 -1.16 13.93
N MET A 21 -2.82 -1.61 13.28
CA MET A 21 -2.98 -3.01 12.82
C MET A 21 -1.85 -3.47 11.89
N PHE A 22 -1.27 -2.56 11.13
CA PHE A 22 -0.24 -2.88 10.14
C PHE A 22 1.17 -2.56 10.65
N LYS A 23 1.33 -2.33 11.96
CA LYS A 23 2.60 -1.86 12.52
C LYS A 23 3.66 -2.96 12.56
N ASN A 24 3.28 -4.18 12.98
CA ASN A 24 4.23 -5.26 13.23
C ASN A 24 3.91 -6.50 12.37
N CYS A 25 4.95 -7.21 11.92
CA CYS A 25 4.82 -8.51 11.27
C CYS A 25 5.99 -9.40 11.70
N TRP A 26 5.66 -10.46 12.43
CA TRP A 26 6.65 -11.33 13.04
C TRP A 26 6.88 -12.56 12.16
N PHE A 27 8.15 -12.86 11.90
CA PHE A 27 8.60 -14.08 11.27
C PHE A 27 9.52 -14.84 12.23
N ASP A 28 9.50 -16.17 12.12
CA ASP A 28 10.42 -17.06 12.81
C ASP A 28 11.34 -17.66 11.76
N ASP A 29 12.62 -17.27 11.80
CA ASP A 29 13.65 -17.64 10.84
C ASP A 29 14.97 -17.73 11.62
N GLU A 30 15.13 -18.86 12.31
CA GLU A 30 16.10 -19.15 13.39
C GLU A 30 15.87 -18.34 14.67
N GLU A 31 15.51 -17.06 14.54
CA GLU A 31 15.07 -16.19 15.63
C GLU A 31 13.81 -15.40 15.26
N LYS A 32 12.97 -15.16 16.26
CA LYS A 32 11.76 -14.33 16.12
C LYS A 32 12.14 -12.88 15.83
N LYS A 33 11.76 -12.38 14.65
CA LYS A 33 12.05 -11.00 14.21
C LYS A 33 10.81 -10.28 13.70
N ASP A 34 10.68 -9.00 14.03
CA ASP A 34 9.70 -8.11 13.39
C ASP A 34 10.29 -7.56 12.09
N VAL A 35 9.88 -8.15 10.95
CA VAL A 35 10.40 -7.78 9.63
C VAL A 35 9.96 -6.39 9.20
N SER A 36 8.91 -5.86 9.83
CA SER A 36 8.37 -4.53 9.54
C SER A 36 9.05 -3.41 10.35
N LYS A 37 9.92 -3.79 11.30
CA LYS A 37 10.75 -2.89 12.12
C LYS A 37 9.91 -1.81 12.83
N ASP A 38 8.93 -2.21 13.64
CA ASP A 38 8.05 -1.30 14.36
C ASP A 38 7.30 -0.27 13.48
N GLY A 39 6.95 -0.65 12.26
CA GLY A 39 6.18 0.18 11.34
C GLY A 39 7.00 0.91 10.28
N ASP A 40 8.33 0.86 10.34
CA ASP A 40 9.22 1.56 9.40
C ASP A 40 9.06 1.03 7.98
N LEU A 41 8.91 -0.28 7.84
CA LEU A 41 8.86 -0.99 6.56
C LEU A 41 7.47 -1.56 6.26
N SER A 42 6.42 -0.98 6.86
CA SER A 42 5.05 -1.51 6.81
C SER A 42 4.22 -1.12 5.58
N CYS A 43 4.79 -0.41 4.60
CA CYS A 43 4.00 0.01 3.42
C CYS A 43 3.42 -1.18 2.65
N ALA A 44 4.24 -2.18 2.34
CA ALA A 44 3.78 -3.39 1.64
C ALA A 44 2.79 -4.19 2.47
N LEU A 45 3.07 -4.32 3.77
CA LEU A 45 2.20 -5.00 4.72
C LEU A 45 0.81 -4.37 4.78
N TYR A 46 0.73 -3.04 4.88
CA TYR A 46 -0.53 -2.32 4.90
C TYR A 46 -1.33 -2.56 3.62
N ILE A 47 -0.75 -2.23 2.46
CA ILE A 47 -1.47 -2.29 1.19
C ILE A 47 -1.90 -3.72 0.86
N SER A 48 -0.97 -4.69 0.97
CA SER A 48 -1.30 -6.10 0.69
C SER A 48 -2.34 -6.67 1.67
N SER A 49 -2.34 -6.24 2.93
CA SER A 49 -3.35 -6.70 3.89
C SER A 49 -4.74 -6.20 3.53
N VAL A 50 -4.89 -4.92 3.16
CA VAL A 50 -6.18 -4.37 2.73
C VAL A 50 -6.64 -5.06 1.44
N LEU A 51 -5.77 -5.20 0.45
CA LEU A 51 -6.12 -5.88 -0.81
C LEU A 51 -6.55 -7.32 -0.60
N LYS A 52 -5.88 -8.03 0.32
CA LYS A 52 -6.22 -9.41 0.64
C LYS A 52 -7.59 -9.54 1.31
N MET A 53 -8.01 -8.56 2.12
CA MET A 53 -9.37 -8.56 2.71
C MET A 53 -10.49 -8.59 1.67
N PHE A 54 -10.22 -8.15 0.44
CA PHE A 54 -11.17 -8.11 -0.67
C PHE A 54 -10.84 -9.13 -1.79
N ASP A 55 -9.90 -10.05 -1.51
CA ASP A 55 -9.36 -11.01 -2.48
C ASP A 55 -8.93 -10.36 -3.81
N LEU A 56 -8.38 -9.15 -3.75
CA LEU A 56 -7.84 -8.44 -4.92
C LEU A 56 -6.39 -8.82 -5.23
N ILE A 57 -5.75 -9.57 -4.33
CA ILE A 57 -4.46 -10.25 -4.51
C ILE A 57 -4.53 -11.63 -3.84
N LYS A 58 -3.57 -12.49 -4.15
CA LYS A 58 -3.55 -13.85 -3.62
C LYS A 58 -3.11 -13.89 -2.17
N ASP A 59 -1.99 -13.26 -1.84
CA ASP A 59 -1.31 -13.40 -0.55
C ASP A 59 -0.96 -12.03 0.07
N ARG A 60 -0.69 -12.02 1.38
CA ARG A 60 -0.15 -10.82 2.06
C ARG A 60 1.36 -10.76 1.86
N HIS A 61 1.90 -9.55 1.71
CA HIS A 61 3.30 -9.32 1.38
C HIS A 61 3.93 -8.28 2.32
N VAL A 62 5.19 -8.52 2.70
CA VAL A 62 6.00 -7.55 3.47
C VAL A 62 6.97 -6.76 2.60
N THR A 63 7.06 -7.07 1.31
CA THR A 63 7.92 -6.36 0.35
C THR A 63 7.11 -5.73 -0.79
N VAL A 64 7.59 -4.58 -1.27
CA VAL A 64 6.98 -3.90 -2.42
C VAL A 64 7.02 -4.77 -3.67
N SER A 65 8.14 -5.45 -3.91
CA SER A 65 8.33 -6.34 -5.06
C SER A 65 7.38 -7.53 -5.02
N GLY A 66 7.19 -8.17 -3.85
CA GLY A 66 6.21 -9.24 -3.68
C GLY A 66 4.79 -8.76 -3.97
N THR A 67 4.43 -7.60 -3.41
CA THR A 67 3.11 -6.98 -3.64
C THR A 67 2.88 -6.72 -5.13
N VAL A 68 3.83 -6.07 -5.82
CA VAL A 68 3.69 -5.74 -7.25
C VAL A 68 3.57 -6.98 -8.13
N LYS A 69 4.37 -8.03 -7.88
CA LYS A 69 4.25 -9.29 -8.62
C LYS A 69 2.86 -9.91 -8.46
N ASP A 70 2.31 -9.88 -7.25
CA ASP A 70 0.99 -10.44 -6.97
C ASP A 70 -0.11 -9.56 -7.59
N LEU A 71 0.04 -8.24 -7.61
CA LEU A 71 -0.87 -7.35 -8.37
C LEU A 71 -0.94 -7.75 -9.84
N GLU A 72 0.22 -7.84 -10.50
CA GLU A 72 0.34 -8.17 -11.92
C GLU A 72 -0.25 -9.56 -12.24
N HIS A 73 -0.18 -10.52 -11.30
CA HIS A 73 -0.81 -11.83 -11.45
C HIS A 73 -2.32 -11.88 -11.15
N ASN A 74 -2.87 -10.89 -10.44
CA ASN A 74 -4.27 -10.89 -9.99
C ASN A 74 -5.11 -9.79 -10.67
N GLY A 75 -4.84 -9.54 -11.94
CA GLY A 75 -5.70 -8.68 -12.78
C GLY A 75 -5.56 -7.18 -12.50
N TRP A 76 -4.45 -6.75 -11.89
CA TRP A 76 -4.11 -5.34 -11.84
C TRP A 76 -3.31 -4.93 -13.07
N GLU A 77 -3.81 -3.93 -13.78
CA GLU A 77 -3.22 -3.41 -15.01
C GLU A 77 -2.59 -2.05 -14.78
N LYS A 78 -1.53 -1.75 -15.54
CA LYS A 78 -0.88 -0.45 -15.51
C LYS A 78 -1.73 0.56 -16.25
N ILE A 79 -2.01 1.70 -15.63
CA ILE A 79 -2.74 2.80 -16.24
C ILE A 79 -1.97 4.11 -16.15
N ASN A 80 -2.30 5.06 -17.02
CA ASN A 80 -1.65 6.37 -17.08
C ASN A 80 -2.44 7.47 -16.36
N GLU A 81 -3.73 7.26 -16.13
CA GLU A 81 -4.62 8.23 -15.47
C GLU A 81 -4.91 7.81 -14.03
N LEU A 82 -5.02 8.78 -13.14
CA LEU A 82 -5.33 8.49 -11.74
C LEU A 82 -6.81 8.13 -11.59
N LYS A 83 -7.08 6.94 -11.05
CA LYS A 83 -8.41 6.49 -10.64
C LYS A 83 -8.47 6.29 -9.13
N LYS A 84 -9.49 6.84 -8.48
CA LYS A 84 -9.72 6.63 -7.03
C LYS A 84 -9.77 5.13 -6.75
N GLY A 85 -8.99 4.67 -5.77
CA GLY A 85 -8.82 3.26 -5.43
C GLY A 85 -7.63 2.58 -6.09
N SER A 86 -6.94 3.24 -7.03
CA SER A 86 -5.73 2.72 -7.65
C SER A 86 -4.57 2.61 -6.64
N ILE A 87 -3.59 1.77 -6.98
CA ILE A 87 -2.36 1.64 -6.22
C ILE A 87 -1.29 2.47 -6.92
N LEU A 88 -0.64 3.34 -6.16
CA LEU A 88 0.49 4.13 -6.59
C LEU A 88 1.77 3.43 -6.16
N VAL A 89 2.71 3.27 -7.09
CA VAL A 89 4.08 2.82 -6.80
C VAL A 89 5.02 3.98 -7.06
N TRP A 90 5.68 4.44 -6.02
CA TRP A 90 6.64 5.54 -6.09
C TRP A 90 8.08 5.05 -6.23
N GLU A 91 8.91 5.90 -6.83
CA GLU A 91 10.34 5.67 -7.01
C GLU A 91 11.06 5.37 -5.70
N LYS A 92 12.23 4.74 -5.81
CA LYS A 92 13.08 4.47 -4.64
C LYS A 92 13.58 5.79 -4.04
N LYS A 93 13.61 5.86 -2.71
CA LYS A 93 14.31 6.91 -1.97
C LYS A 93 15.23 6.28 -0.93
N LEU A 94 16.35 6.96 -0.65
CA LEU A 94 17.22 6.62 0.46
C LEU A 94 16.46 6.88 1.77
N GLN A 95 16.36 5.87 2.62
CA GLN A 95 15.77 5.98 3.95
C GLN A 95 16.85 6.16 5.02
N SER A 96 16.42 6.43 6.26
CA SER A 96 17.31 6.70 7.41
C SER A 96 18.27 5.55 7.75
N ASN A 97 17.97 4.34 7.27
CA ASN A 97 18.84 3.17 7.40
C ASN A 97 19.86 3.04 6.25
N ASN A 98 20.04 4.08 5.44
CA ASN A 98 20.94 4.10 4.27
C ASN A 98 20.58 3.10 3.16
N GLU A 99 19.34 2.62 3.11
CA GLU A 99 18.85 1.72 2.06
C GLU A 99 17.84 2.40 1.14
N TRP A 100 17.82 1.95 -0.12
CA TRP A 100 16.92 2.45 -1.15
C TRP A 100 15.61 1.65 -1.18
N HIS A 101 14.53 2.29 -0.73
CA HIS A 101 13.22 1.64 -0.63
C HIS A 101 12.21 2.26 -1.59
N LYS A 102 11.54 1.39 -2.38
CA LYS A 102 10.30 1.77 -3.07
C LYS A 102 9.20 2.00 -2.04
N HIS A 103 8.11 2.64 -2.46
CA HIS A 103 6.95 2.85 -1.60
C HIS A 103 5.66 2.64 -2.38
N LEU A 104 4.59 2.35 -1.66
CA LEU A 104 3.28 2.12 -2.25
C LEU A 104 2.16 2.64 -1.37
N GLY A 105 1.04 2.98 -2.01
CA GLY A 105 -0.10 3.64 -1.37
C GLY A 105 -1.35 3.58 -2.22
N PHE A 106 -2.49 3.86 -1.62
CA PHE A 106 -3.76 3.98 -2.31
C PHE A 106 -4.00 5.42 -2.73
N TYR A 107 -4.38 5.67 -3.97
CA TYR A 107 -4.95 6.95 -4.37
C TYR A 107 -6.41 7.03 -3.93
N ILE A 108 -6.82 8.11 -3.27
CA ILE A 108 -8.17 8.25 -2.70
C ILE A 108 -9.02 9.36 -3.36
N GLY A 109 -8.49 9.99 -4.42
CA GLY A 109 -9.12 11.13 -5.07
C GLY A 109 -8.59 12.46 -4.54
N ASP A 110 -9.04 13.57 -5.13
CA ASP A 110 -8.78 14.94 -4.64
C ASP A 110 -7.30 15.26 -4.39
N ASN A 111 -6.40 14.72 -5.22
CA ASN A 111 -4.95 14.83 -5.07
C ASN A 111 -4.39 14.21 -3.77
N GLU A 112 -5.13 13.31 -3.13
CA GLU A 112 -4.74 12.65 -1.90
C GLU A 112 -4.44 11.16 -2.10
N ALA A 113 -3.51 10.66 -1.29
CA ALA A 113 -3.18 9.26 -1.17
C ALA A 113 -3.06 8.86 0.31
N ILE A 114 -3.24 7.56 0.59
CA ILE A 114 -3.00 6.97 1.91
C ILE A 114 -1.94 5.90 1.78
N SER A 115 -0.89 6.03 2.59
CA SER A 115 0.18 5.04 2.68
C SER A 115 0.74 4.97 4.09
N ASN A 116 1.50 3.92 4.40
CA ASN A 116 2.18 3.82 5.69
C ASN A 116 3.23 4.93 5.84
N SER A 117 3.19 5.67 6.94
CA SER A 117 4.20 6.67 7.25
C SER A 117 5.33 6.08 8.07
N TRP A 118 6.56 6.11 7.56
CA TRP A 118 7.74 5.74 8.34
C TRP A 118 7.98 6.66 9.54
N LYS A 119 7.46 7.90 9.54
CA LYS A 119 7.62 8.83 10.67
C LYS A 119 6.66 8.49 11.81
N TYR A 120 5.40 8.22 11.47
CA TYR A 120 4.33 7.98 12.46
C TYR A 120 4.06 6.49 12.71
N LYS A 121 4.66 5.60 11.92
CA LYS A 121 4.53 4.13 12.01
C LYS A 121 3.11 3.60 11.81
N VAL A 122 2.27 4.36 11.10
CA VAL A 122 0.84 4.06 10.82
C VAL A 122 0.44 4.63 9.45
N PRO A 123 -0.67 4.16 8.83
CA PRO A 123 -1.23 4.77 7.63
C PRO A 123 -1.59 6.24 7.84
N LYS A 124 -1.18 7.10 6.90
CA LYS A 124 -1.44 8.53 6.91
C LYS A 124 -1.87 9.00 5.53
N LYS A 125 -2.73 10.01 5.54
CA LYS A 125 -3.12 10.76 4.35
C LYS A 125 -2.06 11.80 4.00
N HIS A 126 -1.79 11.98 2.71
CA HIS A 126 -0.84 12.97 2.19
C HIS A 126 -1.14 13.27 0.71
N HIS A 127 -0.52 14.31 0.14
CA HIS A 127 -0.61 14.59 -1.29
C HIS A 127 -0.05 13.41 -2.10
N TYR A 128 -0.69 13.03 -3.21
CA TYR A 128 -0.34 11.82 -3.97
C TYR A 128 1.09 11.86 -4.58
N THR A 129 1.66 13.06 -4.79
CA THR A 129 3.06 13.25 -5.24
C THR A 129 4.04 13.60 -4.11
N TYR A 130 3.61 13.55 -2.84
CA TYR A 130 4.35 14.11 -1.71
C TYR A 130 4.76 15.57 -1.98
N ASP A 131 3.81 16.42 -2.37
CA ASP A 131 4.05 17.82 -2.73
C ASP A 131 5.17 17.98 -3.79
N ASN A 132 5.11 17.14 -4.82
CA ASN A 132 6.06 17.04 -5.94
C ASN A 132 7.47 16.60 -5.54
N THR A 133 7.67 16.10 -4.32
CA THR A 133 8.98 15.62 -3.89
C THR A 133 9.26 14.16 -4.28
N ARG A 134 8.27 13.41 -4.76
CA ARG A 134 8.45 11.99 -5.12
C ARG A 134 7.66 11.60 -6.37
N LYS A 135 8.35 11.05 -7.36
CA LYS A 135 7.75 10.60 -8.62
C LYS A 135 7.02 9.27 -8.46
N ILE A 136 5.86 9.17 -9.12
CA ILE A 136 5.13 7.91 -9.32
C ILE A 136 5.75 7.19 -10.53
N GLU A 137 6.18 5.94 -10.33
CA GLU A 137 6.71 5.09 -11.40
C GLU A 137 5.59 4.33 -12.12
N THR A 138 4.55 3.94 -11.38
CA THR A 138 3.47 3.10 -11.93
C THR A 138 2.18 3.31 -11.14
N ILE A 139 1.05 3.28 -11.85
CA ILE A 139 -0.29 3.29 -11.28
C ILE A 139 -0.94 1.97 -11.69
N TYR A 140 -1.51 1.24 -10.73
CA TYR A 140 -2.22 -0.02 -10.98
C TYR A 140 -3.72 0.13 -10.73
N TRP A 141 -4.54 -0.41 -11.62
CA TRP A 141 -6.00 -0.48 -11.49
C TRP A 141 -6.53 -1.90 -11.67
N ASN A 142 -7.61 -2.24 -10.97
CA ASN A 142 -8.28 -3.52 -11.09
C ASN A 142 -9.73 -3.28 -11.55
N SER A 143 -10.14 -3.90 -12.66
CA SER A 143 -11.48 -3.73 -13.23
C SER A 143 -12.62 -4.24 -12.34
N ARG A 144 -12.32 -5.03 -11.30
CA ARG A 144 -13.30 -5.41 -10.28
C ARG A 144 -13.77 -4.23 -9.42
N LEU A 145 -13.08 -3.09 -9.49
CA LEU A 145 -13.40 -1.87 -8.76
C LEU A 145 -14.27 -0.89 -9.57
N ASP A 146 -14.66 -1.24 -10.79
CA ASP A 146 -15.60 -0.46 -11.62
C ASP A 146 -17.07 -0.65 -11.17
#